data_AF-W2TPT4-F1
#
_entry.id   AF-W2TPT4-F1
#
_cell.length_a   1.000
_cell.length_b   1.000
_cell.length_c   1.000
_cell.angle_alpha   90.00
_cell.angle_beta   90.00
_cell.angle_gamma   90.00
#
_symmetry.space_group_name_H-M   'P 1'
#
loop_
_entity.id
_entity.type
_entity.pdbx_description
1 polymer ?
#
loop_
_entity_poly.entity_id
_entity_poly.type
_entity_poly.pdbx_seq_one_letter_code
_entity_poly.pdbx_strand_id
1 'polypeptide(L)'
;MSVIQPDSIPGEVLSAGRENLCCSLAEMNTEFMPLFLDQCNGNAMATSTGAIVRALRQVTLSNLGAAVGCGSALRCTASVMPVLDFAVQLLPSPKERNTSITRLFGDNLCGLVFKVSSLHICHSATSIKLV
;
A
#
# COMPACT_ATOMS: atom_id res chain seq x y z
N MET A 1 -15.65 15.01 -6.78
CA MET A 1 -16.05 13.59 -6.79
C MET A 1 -17.57 13.55 -6.86
N SER A 2 -18.13 12.94 -7.90
CA SER A 2 -19.58 12.72 -7.98
C SER A 2 -20.00 11.75 -6.87
N VAL A 3 -21.01 12.12 -6.09
CA VAL A 3 -21.60 11.24 -5.08
C VAL A 3 -22.32 10.12 -5.82
N ILE A 4 -21.85 8.88 -5.67
CA ILE A 4 -22.48 7.70 -6.27
C ILE A 4 -23.69 7.34 -5.40
N GLN A 5 -24.87 7.26 -6.01
CA GLN A 5 -26.07 6.81 -5.29
C GLN A 5 -25.94 5.32 -4.95
N PRO A 6 -26.25 4.91 -3.70
CA PRO A 6 -26.06 3.53 -3.26
C PRO A 6 -26.91 2.53 -4.06
N ASP A 7 -28.12 2.93 -4.48
CA ASP A 7 -29.05 2.09 -5.24
C ASP A 7 -28.77 2.08 -6.76
N SER A 8 -27.62 2.61 -7.19
CA SER A 8 -27.20 2.58 -8.58
C SER A 8 -26.33 1.35 -8.86
N ILE A 9 -26.30 0.89 -10.11
CA ILE A 9 -25.42 -0.23 -10.53
C ILE A 9 -23.95 -0.01 -10.08
N PRO A 10 -23.35 1.20 -10.24
CA PRO A 10 -22.01 1.45 -9.69
C PRO A 10 -21.93 1.35 -8.16
N GLY A 11 -22.99 1.71 -7.44
CA GLY A 11 -23.09 1.59 -5.99
C GLY A 11 -23.03 0.13 -5.53
N GLU A 12 -23.82 -0.74 -6.16
CA GLU A 12 -23.82 -2.18 -5.89
C GLU A 12 -22.47 -2.85 -6.18
N VAL A 13 -21.82 -2.46 -7.29
CA VAL A 13 -20.48 -2.99 -7.63
C VAL A 13 -19.44 -2.55 -6.59
N LEU A 14 -19.53 -1.30 -6.10
CA LEU A 14 -18.62 -0.79 -5.08
C LEU A 14 -18.85 -1.44 -3.72
N SER A 15 -20.10 -1.69 -3.31
CA SER A 15 -20.41 -2.38 -2.06
C SER A 15 -19.91 -3.82 -2.10
N ALA A 16 -20.18 -4.55 -3.19
CA ALA A 16 -19.69 -5.92 -3.38
C ALA A 16 -18.15 -5.99 -3.39
N GLY A 17 -17.49 -5.03 -4.05
CA GLY A 17 -16.03 -4.93 -4.05
C GLY A 17 -15.46 -4.68 -2.65
N ARG A 18 -16.12 -3.83 -1.86
CA ARG A 18 -15.71 -3.55 -0.48
C ARG A 18 -15.93 -4.74 0.44
N GLU A 19 -17.03 -5.48 0.28
CA GLU A 19 -17.29 -6.72 1.02
C GLU A 19 -16.22 -7.77 0.74
N ASN A 20 -15.93 -8.04 -0.54
CA ASN A 20 -14.87 -8.96 -0.94
C ASN A 20 -13.52 -8.58 -0.34
N LEU A 21 -13.17 -7.29 -0.37
CA LEU A 21 -11.94 -6.78 0.25
C LEU A 21 -11.89 -7.06 1.76
N CYS A 22 -12.98 -6.79 2.49
CA CYS A 22 -13.03 -7.00 3.93
C CYS A 22 -12.95 -8.49 4.28
N CYS A 23 -13.64 -9.36 3.54
CA CYS A 23 -13.57 -10.81 3.73
C CYS A 23 -12.15 -11.33 3.50
N SER A 24 -11.51 -10.99 2.37
CA SER A 24 -10.13 -11.41 2.10
C SER A 24 -9.13 -10.86 3.12
N LEU A 25 -9.32 -9.62 3.60
CA LEU A 25 -8.49 -9.07 4.68
C LEU A 25 -8.67 -9.82 5.99
N ALA A 26 -9.90 -10.19 6.34
CA ALA A 26 -10.18 -10.94 7.55
C ALA A 26 -9.48 -12.31 7.52
N GLU A 27 -9.48 -13.00 6.38
CA GLU A 27 -8.76 -14.27 6.19
C GLU A 27 -7.24 -14.15 6.36
N MET A 28 -6.64 -13.06 5.88
CA MET A 28 -5.18 -12.86 5.88
C MET A 28 -4.65 -12.14 7.12
N ASN A 29 -5.49 -11.43 7.88
CA ASN A 29 -5.07 -10.58 8.99
C ASN A 29 -5.79 -10.96 10.29
N THR A 30 -5.03 -11.54 11.21
CA THR A 30 -5.51 -12.05 12.51
C THR A 30 -6.04 -10.96 13.44
N GLU A 31 -5.55 -9.72 13.34
CA GLU A 31 -6.06 -8.59 14.14
C GLU A 31 -7.35 -8.02 13.55
N PHE A 32 -7.50 -8.08 12.22
CA PHE A 32 -8.65 -7.51 11.52
C PHE A 32 -9.89 -8.41 11.60
N MET A 33 -9.73 -9.74 11.55
CA MET A 33 -10.84 -10.71 11.64
C MET A 33 -11.81 -10.46 12.81
N PRO A 34 -11.37 -10.40 14.09
CA PRO A 34 -12.27 -10.16 15.21
C PRO A 34 -12.86 -8.75 15.19
N LEU A 35 -12.12 -7.75 14.70
CA LEU A 35 -12.66 -6.39 14.54
C LEU A 35 -13.82 -6.39 13.55
N PHE A 36 -13.66 -7.05 12.41
CA PHE A 36 -14.67 -7.13 11.37
C PHE A 36 -15.91 -7.93 11.79
N LEU A 37 -15.72 -9.10 12.39
CA LEU A 37 -16.83 -9.97 12.81
C LEU A 37 -17.53 -9.45 14.07
N ASP A 38 -16.79 -9.10 15.12
CA ASP A 38 -17.39 -8.81 16.42
C ASP A 38 -17.88 -7.34 16.51
N GLN A 39 -17.09 -6.39 16.01
CA GLN A 39 -17.40 -4.97 16.17
C GLN A 39 -18.24 -4.43 15.01
N CYS A 40 -18.10 -4.99 13.81
CA CYS A 40 -18.86 -4.58 12.64
C CYS A 40 -19.94 -5.59 12.23
N ASN A 41 -20.09 -6.72 12.93
CA ASN A 41 -21.07 -7.76 12.61
C ASN A 41 -20.95 -8.26 11.15
N GLY A 42 -19.72 -8.32 10.63
CA GLY A 42 -19.45 -8.68 9.24
C GLY A 42 -19.92 -7.65 8.19
N ASN A 43 -20.34 -6.46 8.60
CA ASN A 43 -20.79 -5.42 7.69
C ASN A 43 -19.61 -4.54 7.22
N ALA A 44 -19.20 -4.73 5.95
CA ALA A 44 -18.11 -4.00 5.32
C ALA A 44 -18.35 -2.50 5.23
N MET A 45 -19.61 -2.07 5.12
CA MET A 45 -19.97 -0.65 5.08
C MET A 45 -19.87 0.03 6.45
N ALA A 46 -20.07 -0.73 7.54
CA ALA A 46 -19.86 -0.26 8.90
C ALA A 46 -18.37 -0.24 9.31
N THR A 47 -17.52 -0.98 8.60
CA THR A 47 -16.07 -1.03 8.90
C THR A 47 -15.38 0.28 8.55
N SER A 48 -14.61 0.82 9.50
CA SER A 48 -13.88 2.07 9.29
C SER A 48 -12.80 1.93 8.21
N THR A 49 -12.66 2.94 7.35
CA THR A 49 -11.61 2.98 6.32
C THR A 49 -10.21 2.93 6.94
N GLY A 50 -10.01 3.53 8.12
CA GLY A 50 -8.73 3.47 8.83
C GLY A 50 -8.33 2.05 9.24
N ALA A 51 -9.27 1.24 9.72
CA ALA A 51 -9.01 -0.16 10.06
C ALA A 51 -8.64 -0.98 8.81
N ILE A 52 -9.36 -0.77 7.68
CA ILE A 52 -9.08 -1.44 6.41
C ILE A 52 -7.68 -1.08 5.89
N VAL A 53 -7.32 0.21 5.87
CA VAL A 53 -6.00 0.67 5.43
C VAL A 53 -4.89 0.10 6.31
N ARG A 54 -5.09 0.07 7.63
CA ARG A 54 -4.12 -0.53 8.57
C ARG A 54 -3.93 -2.02 8.31
N ALA A 55 -5.02 -2.77 8.12
CA ALA A 55 -4.96 -4.19 7.81
C ALA A 55 -4.26 -4.45 6.46
N LEU A 56 -4.58 -3.67 5.42
CA LEU A 56 -3.91 -3.71 4.12
C LEU A 56 -2.41 -3.46 4.25
N ARG A 57 -2.00 -2.46 5.04
CA ARG A 57 -0.58 -2.18 5.29
C ARG A 57 0.10 -3.37 5.96
N GLN A 58 -0.48 -3.93 7.02
CA GLN A 58 0.10 -5.10 7.70
C GLN A 58 0.23 -6.32 6.78
N VAL A 59 -0.78 -6.62 5.97
CA VAL A 59 -0.74 -7.70 4.96
C VAL A 59 0.37 -7.43 3.93
N THR A 60 0.52 -6.19 3.48
CA THR A 60 1.56 -5.77 2.53
C THR A 60 2.96 -5.91 3.14
N LEU A 61 3.17 -5.43 4.37
CA LEU A 61 4.46 -5.51 5.06
C LEU A 61 4.90 -6.95 5.34
N SER A 62 3.94 -7.84 5.61
CA SER A 62 4.17 -9.26 5.83
C SER A 62 4.30 -10.07 4.53
N ASN A 63 4.18 -9.44 3.36
CA ASN A 63 4.16 -10.09 2.04
C ASN A 63 3.07 -11.19 1.91
N LEU A 64 1.96 -11.07 2.63
CA LEU A 64 0.84 -12.01 2.55
C LEU A 64 -0.13 -11.67 1.41
N GLY A 65 -0.09 -10.43 0.93
CA GLY A 65 -0.92 -9.95 -0.18
C GLY A 65 -0.44 -8.60 -0.68
N ALA A 66 -1.02 -8.14 -1.79
CA ALA A 66 -0.73 -6.85 -2.39
C ALA A 66 -2.02 -6.09 -2.70
N ALA A 67 -2.05 -4.80 -2.34
CA ALA A 67 -3.15 -3.92 -2.73
C ALA A 67 -3.02 -3.54 -4.21
N VAL A 68 -4.14 -3.55 -4.92
CA VAL A 68 -4.21 -3.19 -6.34
C VAL A 68 -4.91 -1.85 -6.50
N GLY A 69 -4.23 -0.90 -7.14
CA GLY A 69 -4.83 0.36 -7.61
C GLY A 69 -4.94 0.37 -9.13
N CYS A 70 -5.96 1.06 -9.65
CA CYS A 70 -6.18 1.21 -11.09
C CYS A 70 -6.30 2.69 -11.49
N GLY A 71 -5.88 3.01 -12.71
CA GLY A 71 -5.87 4.38 -13.22
C GLY A 71 -5.13 4.47 -14.55
N SER A 72 -5.07 5.68 -15.12
CA SER A 72 -4.33 5.93 -16.35
C SER A 72 -3.54 7.22 -16.24
N ALA A 73 -2.21 7.11 -16.16
CA ALA A 73 -1.33 8.28 -16.12
C ALA A 73 -1.46 9.17 -17.38
N LEU A 74 -1.76 8.57 -18.54
CA LEU A 74 -1.89 9.29 -19.81
C LEU A 74 -3.28 9.91 -20.00
N ARG A 75 -4.35 9.18 -19.65
CA ARG A 75 -5.73 9.61 -19.92
C ARG A 75 -6.35 10.38 -18.76
N CYS A 76 -5.85 10.18 -17.54
CA CYS A 76 -6.38 10.81 -16.34
C CYS A 76 -5.25 11.07 -15.34
N THR A 77 -4.55 12.20 -15.51
CA THR A 77 -3.46 12.60 -14.59
C THR A 77 -3.94 12.71 -13.13
N ALA A 78 -5.22 13.04 -12.90
CA ALA A 78 -5.83 13.05 -11.57
C ALA A 78 -5.85 11.67 -10.89
N SER A 79 -5.83 10.57 -11.65
CA SER A 79 -5.75 9.21 -11.09
C SER A 79 -4.37 8.85 -10.52
N VAL A 80 -3.33 9.67 -10.78
CA VAL A 80 -1.99 9.44 -10.25
C VAL A 80 -1.92 9.76 -8.76
N MET A 81 -2.67 10.76 -8.27
CA MET A 81 -2.64 11.16 -6.86
C MET A 81 -3.05 10.01 -5.92
N PRO A 82 -4.16 9.30 -6.13
CA PRO A 82 -4.50 8.11 -5.32
C PRO A 82 -3.43 7.02 -5.33
N VAL A 83 -2.70 6.85 -6.45
CA VAL A 83 -1.60 5.88 -6.54
C VAL A 83 -0.41 6.30 -5.68
N LEU A 84 -0.10 7.60 -5.63
CA LEU A 84 0.93 8.13 -4.75
C LEU A 84 0.52 8.01 -3.28
N ASP A 85 -0.75 8.26 -2.96
CA ASP A 85 -1.27 8.06 -1.62
C ASP A 85 -1.19 6.59 -1.18
N PHE A 86 -1.45 5.64 -2.09
CA PHE A 86 -1.25 4.21 -1.84
C PHE A 86 0.20 3.88 -1.52
N ALA A 87 1.15 4.46 -2.26
CA ALA A 87 2.57 4.24 -2.01
C ALA A 87 2.96 4.69 -0.61
N VAL A 88 2.49 5.86 -0.17
CA VAL A 88 2.74 6.38 1.18
C VAL A 88 2.10 5.51 2.26
N GLN A 89 0.84 5.10 2.06
CA GLN A 89 0.08 4.37 3.07
C GLN A 89 0.50 2.91 3.22
N LEU A 90 0.94 2.25 2.15
CA LEU A 90 1.10 0.80 2.14
C LEU A 90 2.55 0.32 2.06
N LEU A 91 3.44 1.08 1.41
CA LEU A 91 4.83 0.63 1.26
C LEU A 91 5.63 0.82 2.55
N PRO A 92 6.64 -0.05 2.80
CA PRO A 92 7.51 0.08 3.95
C PRO A 92 8.44 1.29 3.80
N SER A 93 8.66 1.98 4.91
CA SER A 93 9.78 2.89 5.07
C SER A 93 11.11 2.11 5.09
N PRO A 94 12.27 2.80 4.86
CA PRO A 94 13.57 2.16 4.96
C PRO A 94 13.80 1.45 6.30
N LYS A 95 13.31 2.02 7.41
CA LYS A 95 13.44 1.44 8.76
C LYS A 95 12.64 0.13 8.91
N GLU A 96 11.47 0.05 8.30
CA GLU A 96 10.63 -1.16 8.32
C GLU A 96 11.20 -2.27 7.42
N ARG A 97 11.86 -1.92 6.31
CA ARG A 97 12.39 -2.88 5.34
C ARG A 97 13.81 -3.36 5.65
N ASN A 98 14.71 -2.48 6.09
CA ASN A 98 16.15 -2.75 6.15
C ASN A 98 16.60 -3.33 7.51
N THR A 99 15.71 -3.96 8.26
CA THR A 99 15.98 -4.45 9.63
C THR A 99 17.24 -5.31 9.74
N SER A 100 17.52 -6.17 8.76
CA SER A 100 18.73 -7.00 8.73
C SER A 100 20.01 -6.16 8.56
N ILE A 101 19.96 -5.09 7.77
CA ILE A 101 21.14 -4.26 7.48
C ILE A 101 21.38 -3.28 8.63
N THR A 102 20.31 -2.69 9.17
CA THR A 102 20.39 -1.86 10.39
C THR A 102 20.93 -2.66 11.58
N ARG A 103 20.62 -3.97 11.69
CA ARG A 103 21.23 -4.82 12.72
C ARG A 103 22.75 -5.00 12.56
N LEU A 104 23.25 -5.01 11.33
CA LEU A 104 24.67 -5.24 11.04
C LEU A 104 25.50 -3.96 11.17
N PHE A 105 24.98 -2.83 10.69
CA PHE A 105 25.72 -1.56 10.65
C PHE A 105 25.31 -0.59 11.76
N GLY A 106 24.22 -0.85 12.48
CA GLY A 106 23.71 0.04 13.53
C GLY A 106 23.40 1.43 12.98
N ASP A 107 23.96 2.44 13.64
CA ASP A 107 23.84 3.85 13.24
C ASP A 107 24.93 4.30 12.25
N ASN A 108 25.79 3.38 11.78
CA ASN A 108 26.82 3.73 10.80
C ASN A 108 26.22 3.94 9.41
N LEU A 109 26.71 4.96 8.70
CA LEU A 109 26.33 5.20 7.32
C LEU A 109 26.74 4.01 6.43
N CYS A 110 25.76 3.33 5.85
CA CYS A 110 25.98 2.27 4.88
C CYS A 110 25.20 2.54 3.59
N GLY A 111 25.79 2.14 2.45
CA GLY A 111 25.22 2.41 1.14
C GLY A 111 25.63 1.35 0.13
N LEU A 112 24.71 1.04 -0.78
CA LEU A 112 24.93 0.09 -1.86
C LEU A 112 24.99 0.84 -3.19
N VAL A 113 26.12 0.75 -3.88
CA VAL A 113 26.19 1.15 -5.30
C VAL A 113 25.38 0.14 -6.10
N PHE A 114 24.31 0.60 -6.74
CA PHE A 114 23.43 -0.29 -7.52
C PHE A 114 23.44 0.03 -9.02
N LYS A 115 23.99 1.19 -9.42
CA LYS A 115 24.12 1.57 -10.83
C LYS A 115 25.28 2.53 -11.05
N VAL A 116 26.06 2.28 -12.10
CA VAL A 116 27.07 3.21 -12.61
C VAL A 116 26.70 3.54 -14.05
N SER A 117 26.56 4.83 -14.36
CA SER A 117 26.12 5.31 -15.68
C SER A 117 27.18 6.24 -16.24
N SER A 118 27.58 6.08 -17.50
CA SER A 118 28.44 7.06 -18.15
C SER A 118 27.59 8.13 -18.80
N LEU A 119 27.90 9.39 -18.50
CA LEU A 119 27.25 10.55 -19.11
C LEU A 119 28.27 11.29 -19.97
N HIS A 120 27.85 11.78 -21.14
CA HIS A 120 28.75 12.45 -22.06
C HIS A 120 29.37 13.74 -21.48
N ILE A 121 28.68 14.39 -20.52
CA ILE A 121 29.13 15.63 -19.87
C ILE A 121 29.87 15.34 -18.56
N CYS A 122 29.50 14.27 -17.86
CA CYS A 122 30.13 13.84 -16.60
C CYS A 122 30.57 12.39 -16.79
N HIS A 123 31.89 12.16 -16.93
CA HIS A 123 32.52 10.87 -17.25
C HIS A 123 31.78 9.64 -16.65
N SER A 124 31.41 9.70 -15.36
CA SER A 124 30.59 8.70 -14.70
C SER A 124 29.70 9.30 -13.61
N ALA A 125 28.49 8.74 -13.46
CA ALA A 125 27.54 9.00 -12.39
C ALA A 125 27.21 7.68 -11.66
N THR A 126 27.48 7.64 -10.37
CA THR A 126 27.24 6.47 -9.51
C THR A 126 26.00 6.69 -8.66
N SER A 127 25.00 5.80 -8.79
CA SER A 127 23.79 5.80 -7.97
C SER A 127 23.98 4.90 -6.75
N ILE A 128 23.81 5.49 -5.57
CA ILE A 128 23.99 4.82 -4.28
C ILE A 128 22.65 4.81 -3.56
N LYS A 129 22.21 3.63 -3.12
CA LYS A 129 21.07 3.49 -2.22
C LYS A 129 21.58 3.51 -0.78
N LEU A 130 21.17 4.52 -0.02
CA LEU A 130 21.38 4.55 1.42
C LEU A 130 20.46 3.50 2.07
N VAL A 131 21.01 2.76 3.02
CA VAL A 131 20.33 1.63 3.65
C VAL A 131 20.03 1.92 5.11
#